data_AF-A0AA88LLD1-F1
#
_entry.id   AF-A0AA88LLD1-F1
#
_cell.length_a   1.000
_cell.length_b   1.000
_cell.length_c   1.000
_cell.angle_alpha   90.00
_cell.angle_beta   90.00
_cell.angle_gamma   90.00
#
_symmetry.space_group_name_H-M   'P 1'
#
loop_
_entity.id
_entity.type
_entity.pdbx_description
1 polymer ?
#
loop_
_entity_poly.entity_id
_entity_poly.type
_entity_poly.pdbx_seq_one_letter_code
_entity_poly.pdbx_strand_id
1 'polypeptide(L)'
;MTSYKPRFGRVNRSKFRHLDIDLSSELVFLEGMALLCFQPDCSSFRGNLQGKDGSSYELTGKCLYTERCSFSESSDDSMPSSRRDSISDEMFIIEEDSIVVERPERSLTPRRLSERPKVSVFDIIVSDMEQGLQFVVPDVKFVCGQECNISSKDISFHTDVVYWGQKADLVILKHFGPDFVEKGCMVYAGDLKIKYKDSIERYAVTPEASSSWCM
;
A
#
# COMPACT_ATOMS: atom_id res chain seq x y z
N MET A 1 62.06 -11.58 0.24
CA MET A 1 61.28 -10.34 0.21
C MET A 1 61.36 -9.75 -1.19
N THR A 2 60.42 -10.10 -2.07
CA THR A 2 60.36 -9.63 -3.46
C THR A 2 59.19 -8.66 -3.60
N SER A 3 59.51 -7.39 -3.81
CA SER A 3 58.54 -6.29 -3.94
C SER A 3 57.94 -6.29 -5.34
N TYR A 4 56.64 -6.59 -5.45
CA TYR A 4 55.88 -6.50 -6.69
C TYR A 4 55.35 -5.06 -6.87
N LYS A 5 55.80 -4.37 -7.92
CA LYS A 5 55.25 -3.06 -8.31
C LYS A 5 54.23 -3.24 -9.44
N PRO A 6 52.93 -2.93 -9.23
CA PRO A 6 51.96 -2.96 -10.31
C PRO A 6 52.20 -1.80 -11.28
N ARG A 7 52.24 -2.11 -12.58
CA ARG A 7 52.29 -1.13 -13.66
C ARG A 7 50.86 -0.84 -14.12
N PHE A 8 50.39 0.39 -13.90
CA PHE A 8 49.13 0.87 -14.45
C PHE A 8 49.32 1.17 -15.94
N GLY A 9 48.74 0.32 -16.80
CA GLY A 9 48.66 0.56 -18.24
C GLY A 9 47.70 1.72 -18.53
N ARG A 10 48.12 2.65 -19.39
CA ARG A 10 47.27 3.73 -19.91
C ARG A 10 46.17 3.13 -20.78
N VAL A 11 44.91 3.23 -20.33
CA VAL A 11 43.74 2.85 -21.11
C VAL A 11 43.46 3.94 -22.15
N ASN A 12 43.54 3.56 -23.42
CA ASN A 12 43.17 4.42 -24.55
C ASN A 12 41.65 4.65 -24.51
N ARG A 13 41.24 5.90 -24.27
CA ARG A 13 39.85 6.36 -24.42
C ARG A 13 39.51 6.44 -25.90
N SER A 14 39.11 5.32 -26.50
CA SER A 14 38.60 5.31 -27.88
C SER A 14 37.15 5.81 -27.89
N LYS A 15 36.93 6.80 -28.78
CA LYS A 15 35.69 7.28 -29.39
C LYS A 15 34.41 6.55 -28.94
N PHE A 16 33.77 7.09 -27.90
CA PHE A 16 32.39 6.80 -27.56
C PHE A 16 31.51 7.37 -28.68
N ARG A 17 30.92 6.50 -29.49
CA ARG A 17 29.87 6.89 -30.44
C ARG A 17 28.63 7.20 -29.61
N HIS A 18 28.14 8.44 -29.70
CA HIS A 18 26.80 8.81 -29.26
C HIS A 18 25.81 7.91 -30.01
N LEU A 19 25.31 6.87 -29.35
CA LEU A 19 24.10 6.21 -29.76
C LEU A 19 22.98 7.09 -29.24
N ASP A 20 22.30 7.78 -30.14
CA ASP A 20 21.02 8.43 -29.86
C ASP A 20 20.01 7.31 -29.59
N ILE A 21 19.95 6.88 -28.34
CA ILE A 21 18.91 5.97 -27.85
C ILE A 21 17.65 6.81 -27.77
N ASP A 22 16.67 6.50 -28.62
CA ASP A 22 15.35 7.11 -28.59
C ASP A 22 14.69 6.75 -27.25
N LEU A 23 14.80 7.66 -26.28
CA LEU A 23 14.33 7.52 -24.90
C LEU A 23 12.82 7.80 -24.82
N SER A 24 12.02 7.14 -25.67
CA SER A 24 10.57 7.14 -25.48
C SER A 24 10.26 6.33 -24.22
N SER A 25 10.13 7.00 -23.07
CA SER A 25 9.80 6.35 -21.81
C SER A 25 8.45 5.64 -21.95
N GLU A 26 8.47 4.32 -22.04
CA GLU A 26 7.26 3.51 -22.08
C GLU A 26 6.57 3.60 -20.71
N LEU A 27 5.25 3.78 -20.74
CA LEU A 27 4.44 3.78 -19.52
C LEU A 27 4.10 2.34 -19.18
N VAL A 28 4.54 1.91 -18.01
CA VAL A 28 4.25 0.57 -17.49
C VAL A 28 3.06 0.67 -16.54
N PHE A 29 2.17 -0.32 -16.63
CA PHE A 29 0.99 -0.45 -15.80
C PHE A 29 1.09 -1.75 -15.00
N LEU A 30 1.10 -1.62 -13.67
CA LEU A 30 0.96 -2.74 -12.76
C LEU A 30 -0.46 -2.77 -12.24
N GLU A 31 -1.11 -3.92 -12.33
CA GLU A 31 -2.45 -4.14 -11.81
C GLU A 31 -2.54 -5.53 -11.18
N GLY A 32 -3.12 -5.59 -10.00
CA GLY A 32 -3.24 -6.84 -9.26
C GLY A 32 -3.84 -6.68 -7.88
N MET A 33 -3.82 -7.77 -7.12
CA MET A 33 -4.29 -7.80 -5.74
C MET A 33 -3.14 -7.42 -4.81
N ALA A 34 -3.37 -6.45 -3.95
CA ALA A 34 -2.42 -5.99 -2.96
C ALA A 34 -2.87 -6.30 -1.54
N LEU A 35 -1.89 -6.61 -0.69
CA LEU A 35 -2.01 -6.68 0.76
C LEU A 35 -1.14 -5.60 1.36
N LEU A 36 -1.71 -4.69 2.15
CA LEU A 36 -1.02 -3.58 2.79
C LEU A 36 -1.13 -3.70 4.32
N CYS A 37 -0.01 -3.82 5.02
CA CYS A 37 0.10 -3.93 6.47
C CYS A 37 0.65 -2.62 7.06
N PHE A 38 -0.20 -1.89 7.79
CA PHE A 38 0.14 -0.64 8.44
C PHE A 38 0.51 -0.86 9.91
N GLN A 39 1.50 -0.10 10.38
CA GLN A 39 1.74 0.05 11.82
C GLN A 39 0.56 0.78 12.49
N PRO A 40 0.33 0.57 13.80
CA PRO A 40 -0.82 1.16 14.51
C PRO A 40 -0.90 2.68 14.43
N ASP A 41 0.25 3.35 14.35
CA ASP A 41 0.38 4.81 14.27
C ASP A 41 0.33 5.34 12.84
N CYS A 42 0.20 4.47 11.83
CA CYS A 42 0.29 4.79 10.41
C CYS A 42 1.62 5.48 10.02
N SER A 43 2.70 5.29 10.78
CA SER A 43 4.00 5.92 10.47
C SER A 43 4.71 5.25 9.28
N SER A 44 4.42 3.98 9.03
CA SER A 44 4.95 3.21 7.91
C SER A 44 4.02 2.05 7.55
N PHE A 45 4.21 1.52 6.36
CA PHE A 45 3.56 0.29 5.92
C PHE A 45 4.49 -0.57 5.09
N ARG A 46 4.18 -1.88 5.07
CA ARG A 46 4.74 -2.87 4.16
C ARG A 46 3.60 -3.56 3.44
N GLY A 47 3.78 -3.89 2.18
CA GLY A 47 2.76 -4.52 1.37
C GLY A 47 3.36 -5.41 0.31
N ASN A 48 2.52 -6.26 -0.25
CA ASN A 48 2.87 -7.10 -1.40
C ASN A 48 1.79 -6.89 -2.46
N LEU A 49 2.19 -6.75 -3.71
CA LEU A 49 1.31 -6.72 -4.88
C LEU A 49 1.57 -7.96 -5.72
N GLN A 50 0.51 -8.72 -5.97
CA GLN A 50 0.53 -9.84 -6.90
C GLN A 50 -0.11 -9.42 -8.21
N GLY A 51 0.70 -9.29 -9.26
CA GLY A 51 0.28 -8.91 -10.60
C GLY A 51 -0.59 -9.98 -11.26
N LYS A 52 -1.43 -9.56 -12.21
CA LYS A 52 -2.28 -10.48 -13.02
C LYS A 52 -1.48 -11.48 -13.86
N ASP A 53 -0.25 -11.15 -14.19
CA ASP A 53 0.71 -11.96 -14.91
C ASP A 53 1.48 -12.95 -14.00
N GLY A 54 1.24 -12.90 -12.68
CA GLY A 54 1.93 -13.72 -11.68
C GLY A 54 3.19 -13.08 -11.11
N SER A 55 3.57 -11.89 -11.59
CA SER A 55 4.67 -11.12 -11.00
C SER A 55 4.37 -10.72 -9.55
N SER A 56 5.43 -10.56 -8.76
CA SER A 56 5.32 -10.21 -7.34
C SER A 56 6.18 -8.99 -7.03
N TYR A 57 5.55 -7.98 -6.46
CA TYR A 57 6.19 -6.74 -6.05
C TYR A 57 6.05 -6.55 -4.55
N GLU A 58 7.12 -6.07 -3.92
CA GLU A 58 7.09 -5.58 -2.56
C GLU A 58 6.82 -4.07 -2.56
N LEU A 59 5.94 -3.63 -1.67
CA LEU A 59 5.59 -2.24 -1.45
C LEU A 59 6.07 -1.85 -0.07
N THR A 60 6.78 -0.74 0.05
CA THR A 60 7.08 -0.14 1.34
C THR A 60 6.77 1.34 1.29
N GLY A 61 6.33 1.90 2.41
CA GLY A 61 6.11 3.33 2.46
C GLY A 61 6.37 3.88 3.85
N LYS A 62 6.95 5.08 3.86
CA LYS A 62 7.21 5.84 5.08
C LYS A 62 6.35 7.11 5.06
N CYS A 63 5.62 7.34 6.15
CA CYS A 63 4.80 8.54 6.29
C CYS A 63 5.74 9.75 6.34
N LEU A 64 5.50 10.71 5.46
CA LEU A 64 6.17 12.00 5.45
C LEU A 64 5.54 12.94 6.48
N TYR A 65 4.21 13.09 6.40
CA TYR A 65 3.42 13.91 7.31
C TYR A 65 1.97 13.44 7.35
N THR A 66 1.27 13.79 8.42
CA THR A 66 -0.16 13.53 8.58
C THR A 66 -0.91 14.85 8.59
N GLU A 67 -1.78 15.03 7.61
CA GLU A 67 -2.73 16.13 7.54
C GLU A 67 -3.93 15.81 8.45
N ARG A 68 -4.29 16.78 9.29
CA ARG A 68 -5.62 16.76 9.91
C ARG A 68 -6.59 17.25 8.86
N CYS A 69 -7.55 16.42 8.46
CA CYS A 69 -8.68 16.90 7.67
C CYS A 69 -9.43 17.97 8.48
N SER A 70 -9.20 19.23 8.15
CA SER A 70 -10.15 20.29 8.47
C SER A 70 -11.35 20.07 7.57
N PHE A 71 -12.25 19.19 7.99
CA PHE A 71 -13.55 19.09 7.38
C PHE A 71 -14.22 20.44 7.59
N SER A 72 -14.16 21.29 6.57
CA SER A 72 -15.01 22.46 6.49
C SER A 72 -16.41 21.88 6.35
N GLU A 73 -17.13 21.79 7.47
CA GLU A 73 -18.58 21.65 7.48
C GLU A 73 -19.11 22.81 6.63
N SER A 74 -19.26 22.56 5.32
CA SER A 74 -20.06 23.40 4.45
C SER A 74 -21.47 23.27 5.00
N SER A 75 -21.82 24.24 5.83
CA SER A 75 -23.13 24.37 6.43
C SER A 75 -24.06 24.86 5.32
N ASP A 76 -24.40 23.98 4.39
CA ASP A 76 -25.48 24.22 3.44
C ASP A 76 -26.81 24.03 4.17
N ASP A 77 -27.08 25.00 5.04
CA ASP A 77 -28.32 25.19 5.78
C ASP A 77 -29.35 25.83 4.84
N SER A 78 -29.76 25.07 3.83
CA SER A 78 -30.84 25.44 2.92
C SER A 78 -31.81 24.27 2.78
N MET A 79 -32.71 24.18 3.76
CA MET A 79 -33.91 23.35 3.73
C MET A 79 -34.90 23.80 2.64
N PRO A 80 -35.22 22.98 1.63
CA PRO A 80 -36.53 23.03 1.01
C PRO A 80 -37.49 22.14 1.81
N SER A 81 -38.35 22.79 2.57
CA SER A 81 -39.50 22.17 3.22
C SER A 81 -40.59 21.86 2.19
N SER A 82 -40.86 20.58 1.94
CA SER A 82 -42.12 20.00 1.42
C SER A 82 -41.82 18.59 0.87
N ARG A 83 -42.66 17.56 0.93
CA ARG A 83 -44.03 17.32 1.39
C ARG A 83 -44.19 15.78 1.48
N ARG A 84 -45.19 15.35 2.24
CA ARG A 84 -45.65 13.97 2.51
C ARG A 84 -45.87 13.14 1.23
N ASP A 85 -45.69 11.82 1.30
CA ASP A 85 -46.82 10.86 1.25
C ASP A 85 -46.40 9.39 1.45
N SER A 86 -47.12 8.73 2.37
CA SER A 86 -47.67 7.37 2.33
C SER A 86 -46.76 6.15 2.11
N ILE A 87 -46.37 5.50 3.21
CA ILE A 87 -45.90 4.11 3.24
C ILE A 87 -47.12 3.21 3.49
N SER A 88 -47.35 2.26 2.59
CA SER A 88 -48.26 1.14 2.81
C SER A 88 -47.52 0.03 3.55
N ASP A 89 -48.10 -0.42 4.65
CA ASP A 89 -47.70 -1.58 5.43
C ASP A 89 -47.95 -2.86 4.63
N GLU A 90 -46.87 -3.50 4.17
CA GLU A 90 -46.90 -4.90 3.71
C GLU A 90 -46.08 -5.73 4.71
N MET A 91 -46.80 -6.35 5.65
CA MET A 91 -46.28 -7.35 6.58
C MET A 91 -45.93 -8.63 5.82
N PHE A 92 -44.65 -8.99 5.81
CA PHE A 92 -44.22 -10.34 5.42
C PHE A 92 -44.19 -11.23 6.66
N ILE A 93 -45.08 -12.23 6.69
CA ILE A 93 -45.05 -13.37 7.61
C ILE A 93 -44.04 -14.37 7.03
N ILE A 94 -42.96 -14.65 7.76
CA ILE A 94 -42.04 -15.75 7.44
C ILE A 94 -42.33 -16.88 8.43
N GLU A 95 -42.76 -18.01 7.90
CA GLU A 95 -43.07 -19.23 8.63
C GLU A 95 -41.81 -19.86 9.25
N GLU A 96 -42.00 -20.37 10.45
CA GLU A 96 -41.04 -21.00 11.34
C GLU A 96 -40.59 -22.36 10.82
N ASP A 97 -39.28 -22.56 10.73
CA ASP A 97 -38.57 -23.72 11.30
C ASP A 97 -37.08 -23.61 10.93
N SER A 98 -36.32 -22.90 11.75
CA SER A 98 -34.87 -22.97 11.71
C SER A 98 -34.30 -22.87 13.12
N ILE A 99 -33.50 -23.89 13.42
CA ILE A 99 -32.79 -24.13 14.67
C ILE A 99 -32.06 -22.84 15.07
N VAL A 100 -32.55 -22.22 16.15
CA VAL A 100 -31.90 -21.07 16.79
C VAL A 100 -30.65 -21.58 17.49
N VAL A 101 -29.55 -21.67 16.74
CA VAL A 101 -28.22 -21.62 17.35
C VAL A 101 -28.06 -20.18 17.82
N GLU A 102 -28.30 -19.93 19.11
CA GLU A 102 -28.01 -18.65 19.74
C GLU A 102 -26.56 -18.26 19.46
N ARG A 103 -26.37 -17.40 18.46
CA ARG A 103 -25.13 -16.67 18.26
C ARG A 103 -24.95 -15.84 19.53
N PRO A 104 -23.84 -15.97 20.27
CA PRO A 104 -23.55 -15.07 21.35
C PRO A 104 -23.32 -13.68 20.76
N GLU A 105 -24.37 -12.86 20.72
CA GLU A 105 -24.32 -11.42 20.48
C GLU A 105 -23.64 -10.73 21.67
N ARG A 106 -22.36 -11.02 21.88
CA ARG A 106 -21.49 -10.09 22.59
C ARG A 106 -21.03 -9.07 21.58
N SER A 107 -21.94 -8.16 21.25
CA SER A 107 -21.65 -6.90 20.56
C SER A 107 -20.78 -6.01 21.47
N LEU A 108 -19.53 -6.42 21.68
CA LEU A 108 -18.46 -5.50 21.97
C LEU A 108 -18.11 -4.81 20.65
N THR A 109 -19.03 -4.01 20.11
CA THR A 109 -18.60 -2.94 19.22
C THR A 109 -17.77 -2.04 20.13
N PRO A 110 -16.43 -1.98 19.98
CA PRO A 110 -15.65 -1.02 20.74
C PRO A 110 -16.31 0.34 20.49
N ARG A 111 -16.65 1.06 21.57
CA ARG A 111 -17.20 2.42 21.51
C ARG A 111 -16.29 3.21 20.58
N ARG A 112 -16.72 3.34 19.32
CA ARG A 112 -15.98 4.01 18.26
C ARG A 112 -16.00 5.48 18.64
N LEU A 113 -14.98 5.91 19.39
CA LEU A 113 -14.51 7.28 19.32
C LEU A 113 -14.51 7.60 17.83
N SER A 114 -15.33 8.58 17.45
CA SER A 114 -15.43 9.11 16.09
C SER A 114 -14.11 9.80 15.75
N GLU A 115 -13.03 9.03 15.67
CA GLU A 115 -11.74 9.50 15.24
C GLU A 115 -11.92 9.93 13.80
N ARG A 116 -11.79 11.24 13.60
CA ARG A 116 -11.83 11.83 12.26
C ARG A 116 -10.80 11.11 11.39
N PRO A 117 -11.13 10.83 10.13
CA PRO A 117 -10.18 10.20 9.21
C PRO A 117 -8.88 11.02 9.19
N LYS A 118 -7.76 10.34 9.41
CA LYS A 118 -6.43 10.93 9.31
C LYS A 118 -5.94 10.70 7.89
N VAL A 119 -5.49 11.78 7.24
CA VAL A 119 -4.89 11.69 5.91
C VAL A 119 -3.39 11.75 6.08
N SER A 120 -2.71 10.68 5.68
CA SER A 120 -1.26 10.56 5.79
C SER A 120 -0.67 10.52 4.39
N VAL A 121 0.45 11.20 4.20
CA VAL A 121 1.14 11.27 2.90
C VAL A 121 2.40 10.44 2.96
N PHE A 122 2.62 9.59 1.95
CA PHE A 122 3.71 8.62 1.90
C PHE A 122 4.45 8.69 0.57
N ASP A 123 5.75 8.43 0.63
CA ASP A 123 6.50 7.97 -0.54
C ASP A 123 6.45 6.44 -0.56
N ILE A 124 5.97 5.88 -1.67
CA ILE A 124 5.86 4.44 -1.84
C ILE A 124 7.03 3.95 -2.69
N ILE A 125 7.81 3.03 -2.15
CA ILE A 125 8.86 2.32 -2.86
C ILE A 125 8.27 0.99 -3.32
N VAL A 126 8.30 0.75 -4.62
CA VAL A 126 7.88 -0.49 -5.26
C VAL A 126 9.13 -1.23 -5.70
N SER A 127 9.31 -2.45 -5.20
CA SER A 127 10.45 -3.31 -5.48
C SER A 127 10.00 -4.55 -6.25
N ASP A 128 10.54 -4.74 -7.45
CA ASP A 128 10.40 -5.96 -8.22
C ASP A 128 11.30 -7.06 -7.63
N MET A 129 10.69 -8.13 -7.14
CA MET A 129 11.41 -9.22 -6.48
C MET A 129 12.19 -10.12 -7.44
N GLU A 130 11.85 -10.12 -8.74
CA GLU A 130 12.50 -10.93 -9.75
C GLU A 130 13.66 -10.18 -10.40
N GLN A 131 13.44 -8.90 -10.75
CA GLN A 131 14.42 -8.09 -11.46
C GLN A 131 15.31 -7.27 -10.52
N GLY A 132 14.92 -7.12 -9.26
CA GLY A 132 15.59 -6.26 -8.28
C GLY A 132 15.49 -4.77 -8.62
N LEU A 133 14.53 -4.39 -9.46
CA LEU A 133 14.28 -2.99 -9.81
C LEU A 133 13.47 -2.32 -8.71
N GLN A 134 13.75 -1.05 -8.45
CA GLN A 134 12.99 -0.24 -7.50
C GLN A 134 12.59 1.08 -8.14
N PHE A 135 11.36 1.51 -7.85
CA PHE A 135 10.90 2.83 -8.22
C PHE A 135 10.08 3.46 -7.08
N VAL A 136 10.05 4.78 -7.05
CA VAL A 136 9.38 5.56 -6.00
C VAL A 136 8.18 6.29 -6.60
N VAL A 137 7.02 6.13 -5.97
CA VAL A 137 5.80 6.89 -6.24
C VAL A 137 5.66 7.92 -5.11
N PRO A 138 5.98 9.20 -5.36
CA PRO A 138 5.99 10.21 -4.31
C PRO A 138 4.60 10.74 -3.96
N ASP A 139 4.49 11.34 -2.78
CA ASP A 139 3.35 12.16 -2.34
C ASP A 139 1.98 11.45 -2.42
N VAL A 140 1.95 10.17 -2.10
CA VAL A 140 0.73 9.36 -2.15
C VAL A 140 -0.10 9.58 -0.89
N LYS A 141 -1.34 10.04 -1.07
CA LYS A 141 -2.28 10.27 0.02
C LYS A 141 -3.02 8.99 0.40
N PHE A 142 -2.98 8.67 1.67
CA PHE A 142 -3.70 7.56 2.29
C PHE A 142 -4.72 8.10 3.28
N VAL A 143 -5.94 7.60 3.19
CA VAL A 143 -6.95 7.79 4.23
C VAL A 143 -7.01 6.50 5.04
N CYS A 144 -6.43 6.50 6.24
CA CYS A 144 -6.43 5.32 7.12
C CYS A 144 -7.62 5.38 8.07
N GLY A 145 -8.45 4.33 8.07
CA GLY A 145 -9.64 4.24 8.91
C GLY A 145 -10.28 2.86 8.84
N GLN A 146 -11.61 2.81 8.70
CA GLN A 146 -12.33 1.55 8.46
C GLN A 146 -12.11 1.01 7.04
N GLU A 147 -11.75 1.89 6.12
CA GLU A 147 -11.37 1.60 4.75
C GLU A 147 -10.06 2.33 4.48
N CYS A 148 -9.23 1.76 3.62
CA CYS A 148 -8.03 2.42 3.11
C CYS A 148 -8.23 2.70 1.62
N ASN A 149 -8.27 3.97 1.27
CA ASN A 149 -8.36 4.39 -0.12
C ASN A 149 -7.12 5.23 -0.46
N ILE A 150 -6.48 4.87 -1.57
CA ILE A 150 -5.38 5.63 -2.16
C ILE A 150 -5.88 6.22 -3.46
N SER A 151 -5.78 7.54 -3.60
CA SER A 151 -6.04 8.20 -4.88
C SER A 151 -4.91 9.16 -5.20
N SER A 152 -4.13 8.83 -6.22
CA SER A 152 -3.18 9.72 -6.86
C SER A 152 -3.30 9.57 -8.38
N LYS A 153 -2.56 10.40 -9.13
CA LYS A 153 -2.53 10.33 -10.59
C LYS A 153 -1.93 9.01 -11.09
N ASP A 154 -0.95 8.51 -10.38
CA ASP A 154 -0.10 7.39 -10.78
C ASP A 154 -0.38 6.11 -9.96
N ILE A 155 -1.21 6.19 -8.93
CA ILE A 155 -1.58 5.05 -8.10
C ILE A 155 -3.03 5.15 -7.63
N SER A 156 -3.76 4.04 -7.69
CA SER A 156 -5.09 3.90 -7.11
C SER A 156 -5.22 2.57 -6.39
N PHE A 157 -5.72 2.60 -5.16
CA PHE A 157 -6.01 1.42 -4.36
C PHE A 157 -7.39 1.54 -3.76
N HIS A 158 -8.13 0.43 -3.84
CA HIS A 158 -9.42 0.29 -3.18
C HIS A 158 -9.37 -0.91 -2.24
N THR A 159 -9.82 -0.69 -1.00
CA THR A 159 -9.91 -1.77 -0.02
C THR A 159 -11.18 -2.58 -0.24
N ASP A 160 -11.03 -3.89 -0.42
CA ASP A 160 -12.14 -4.84 -0.42
C ASP A 160 -12.36 -5.46 0.97
N VAL A 161 -11.26 -5.75 1.66
CA VAL A 161 -11.29 -6.45 2.96
C VAL A 161 -10.30 -5.81 3.93
N VAL A 162 -10.73 -5.65 5.18
CA VAL A 162 -9.89 -5.21 6.29
C VAL A 162 -9.79 -6.31 7.34
N TYR A 163 -8.56 -6.59 7.76
CA TYR A 163 -8.26 -7.50 8.86
C TYR A 163 -7.73 -6.73 10.06
N TRP A 164 -8.20 -7.11 11.24
CA TRP A 164 -7.77 -6.56 12.53
C TRP A 164 -7.51 -7.65 13.57
N GLY A 165 -6.74 -7.33 14.60
CA GLY A 165 -6.44 -8.21 15.73
C GLY A 165 -5.87 -9.56 15.29
N GLN A 166 -6.32 -10.65 15.92
CA GLN A 166 -5.82 -12.01 15.63
C GLN A 166 -5.96 -12.42 14.16
N LYS A 167 -7.01 -11.94 13.45
CA LYS A 167 -7.14 -12.22 12.02
C LYS A 167 -6.07 -11.53 11.19
N ALA A 168 -5.72 -10.28 11.54
CA ALA A 168 -4.60 -9.58 10.91
C ALA A 168 -3.29 -10.32 11.19
N ASP A 169 -3.06 -10.75 12.43
CA ASP A 169 -1.85 -11.49 12.81
C ASP A 169 -1.66 -12.77 11.99
N LEU A 170 -2.73 -13.52 11.70
CA LEU A 170 -2.67 -14.70 10.84
C LEU A 170 -2.28 -14.36 9.40
N VAL A 171 -2.85 -13.29 8.83
CA VAL A 171 -2.50 -12.82 7.49
C VAL A 171 -1.05 -12.34 7.47
N ILE A 172 -0.62 -11.64 8.52
CA ILE A 172 0.73 -11.13 8.69
C ILE A 172 1.75 -12.27 8.72
N LEU A 173 1.52 -13.26 9.60
CA LEU A 173 2.40 -14.41 9.73
C LEU A 173 2.58 -15.14 8.40
N LYS A 174 1.50 -15.23 7.61
CA LYS A 174 1.49 -15.91 6.31
C LYS A 174 2.22 -15.13 5.21
N HIS A 175 2.10 -13.80 5.18
CA HIS A 175 2.54 -12.98 4.03
C HIS A 175 3.74 -12.07 4.29
N PHE A 176 3.96 -11.62 5.53
CA PHE A 176 5.00 -10.66 5.89
C PHE A 176 6.03 -11.22 6.88
N GLY A 177 5.72 -12.35 7.52
CA GLY A 177 6.58 -13.00 8.51
C GLY A 177 6.27 -12.59 9.96
N PRO A 178 7.00 -13.15 10.93
CA PRO A 178 6.69 -13.01 12.37
C PRO A 178 6.98 -11.61 12.92
N ASP A 179 7.79 -10.79 12.23
CA ASP A 179 8.25 -9.50 12.72
C ASP A 179 7.13 -8.48 12.95
N PHE A 180 5.93 -8.70 12.40
CA PHE A 180 4.79 -7.78 12.49
C PHE A 180 3.63 -8.32 13.32
N VAL A 181 3.72 -9.56 13.81
CA VAL A 181 2.67 -10.23 14.59
C VAL A 181 2.55 -9.59 15.98
N GLU A 182 1.32 -9.50 16.51
CA GLU A 182 0.99 -8.95 17.84
C GLU A 182 1.34 -7.47 18.03
N LYS A 183 1.74 -6.76 16.96
CA LYS A 183 2.02 -5.31 17.01
C LYS A 183 0.79 -4.44 16.86
N GLY A 184 -0.41 -5.02 16.77
CA GLY A 184 -1.66 -4.29 16.54
C GLY A 184 -1.77 -3.69 15.13
N CYS A 185 -1.07 -4.29 14.15
CA CYS A 185 -1.11 -3.85 12.77
C CYS A 185 -2.49 -4.03 12.14
N MET A 186 -2.79 -3.18 11.15
CA MET A 186 -3.99 -3.27 10.33
C MET A 186 -3.61 -3.75 8.93
N VAL A 187 -4.34 -4.72 8.40
CA VAL A 187 -4.08 -5.25 7.05
C VAL A 187 -5.27 -4.96 6.15
N TYR A 188 -5.00 -4.31 5.03
CA TYR A 188 -5.96 -4.01 3.97
C TYR A 188 -5.65 -4.90 2.77
N ALA A 189 -6.69 -5.48 2.17
CA ALA A 189 -6.59 -6.26 0.95
C ALA A 189 -7.50 -5.65 -0.12
N GLY A 190 -7.01 -5.55 -1.35
CA GLY A 190 -7.85 -5.15 -2.48
C GLY A 190 -7.05 -4.85 -3.74
N ASP A 191 -7.73 -4.32 -4.75
CA ASP A 191 -7.14 -4.04 -6.06
C ASP A 191 -6.24 -2.80 -6.02
N LEU A 192 -5.03 -2.95 -6.56
CA LEU A 192 -4.03 -1.89 -6.71
C LEU A 192 -3.66 -1.71 -8.17
N LYS A 193 -3.62 -0.45 -8.61
CA LYS A 193 -3.16 -0.05 -9.93
C LYS A 193 -2.07 0.99 -9.79
N ILE A 194 -0.93 0.75 -10.41
CA ILE A 194 0.21 1.67 -10.44
C ILE A 194 0.58 1.94 -11.89
N LYS A 195 0.80 3.20 -12.21
CA LYS A 195 1.29 3.67 -13.49
C LYS A 195 2.62 4.36 -13.25
N TYR A 196 3.69 3.87 -13.87
CA TYR A 196 4.99 4.53 -13.77
C TYR A 196 5.65 4.62 -15.13
N LYS A 197 6.58 5.58 -15.26
CA LYS A 197 7.45 5.68 -16.42
C LYS A 197 8.66 4.80 -16.14
N ASP A 198 8.94 3.85 -17.02
CA ASP A 198 10.21 3.14 -16.99
C ASP A 198 11.31 4.08 -17.48
N SER A 199 11.74 4.97 -16.58
CA SER A 199 12.97 5.71 -16.77
C SER A 199 14.10 4.72 -16.60
N ILE A 200 14.73 4.33 -17.71
CA ILE A 200 15.95 3.49 -17.79
C ILE A 200 17.16 4.24 -17.18
N GLU A 201 16.96 5.03 -16.13
CA GLU A 201 18.03 5.32 -15.18
C GLU A 201 18.14 4.10 -14.28
N ARG A 202 18.66 3.00 -14.83
CA ARG A 202 19.12 1.86 -14.05
C ARG A 202 20.24 2.40 -13.16
N TYR A 203 19.87 2.88 -11.97
CA TYR A 203 20.82 3.05 -10.88
C TYR A 203 21.37 1.65 -10.67
N ALA A 204 22.57 1.40 -11.21
CA ALA A 204 23.31 0.21 -10.87
C ALA A 204 23.37 0.24 -9.35
N VAL A 205 22.61 -0.64 -8.70
CA VAL A 205 22.69 -0.86 -7.26
C VAL A 205 24.16 -1.16 -7.04
N THR A 206 24.91 -0.17 -6.56
CA THR A 206 26.28 -0.40 -6.13
C THR A 206 26.12 -1.42 -5.03
N PRO A 207 26.62 -2.66 -5.19
CA PRO A 207 26.50 -3.66 -4.15
C PRO A 207 27.21 -3.07 -2.94
N GLU A 208 26.42 -2.56 -2.00
CA GLU A 208 26.96 -2.02 -0.76
C GLU A 208 27.73 -3.16 -0.11
N ALA A 209 28.98 -2.84 0.22
CA ALA A 209 29.97 -3.75 0.70
C ALA A 209 29.36 -4.71 1.72
N SER A 210 29.33 -5.99 1.34
CA SER A 210 29.00 -7.13 2.19
C SER A 210 29.51 -6.87 3.60
N SER A 211 28.58 -6.63 4.51
CA SER A 211 28.85 -6.51 5.93
C SER A 211 29.55 -7.79 6.35
N SER A 212 30.85 -7.67 6.61
CA SER A 212 31.69 -8.67 7.26
C SER A 212 30.95 -9.18 8.50
N TRP A 213 30.43 -10.39 8.43
CA TRP A 213 30.01 -11.15 9.60
C TRP A 213 31.27 -11.49 10.39
N CYS A 214 31.58 -10.68 11.40
CA CYS A 214 32.56 -11.06 12.41
C CYS A 214 32.01 -12.28 13.18
N MET A 215 32.75 -13.38 13.13
CA MET A 215 32.69 -14.44 14.15
C MET A 215 33.51 -14.01 15.38
#